data_AF-A0A5B8INR0-F1
#
_entry.id   AF-A0A5B8INR0-F1
#
_cell.length_a   1.000
_cell.length_b   1.000
_cell.length_c   1.000
_cell.angle_alpha   90.00
_cell.angle_beta   90.00
_cell.angle_gamma   90.00
#
_symmetry.space_group_name_H-M   'P 1'
#
loop_
_entity.id
_entity.type
_entity.pdbx_description
1 polymer ?
#
loop_
_entity_poly.entity_id
_entity_poly.type
_entity_poly.pdbx_seq_one_letter_code
_entity_poly.pdbx_strand_id
1 'polypeptide(L)'
;MITARMTAGRRIAASLAVAALAFGVTSCGAINEQSTNTDYAASDGVHVDVADAQVRNLMFVTNSDGSKARLIGTVVNDSDSSLTLTVKAASTQPVTISVPADESVKLEDDANQKVISGLNIAAGEHAETAFTASGETVDFSVPVVDGTLAEYRDFVPGGSDDSVTDHLKKTESHSTSGH
;
A
#
# COMPACT_ATOMS: atom_id res chain seq x y z
N MET A 1 18.71 14.73 -67.37
CA MET A 1 18.07 13.67 -66.55
C MET A 1 18.87 13.22 -65.33
N ILE A 2 20.13 13.65 -65.12
CA ILE A 2 20.98 13.19 -64.00
C ILE A 2 20.63 13.89 -62.66
N THR A 3 20.18 15.14 -62.71
CA THR A 3 19.92 15.97 -61.52
C THR A 3 18.73 15.51 -60.67
N ALA A 4 17.68 14.96 -61.30
CA ALA A 4 16.47 14.49 -60.61
C ALA A 4 16.69 13.22 -59.77
N ARG A 5 17.65 12.38 -60.17
CA ARG A 5 17.99 11.14 -59.43
C ARG A 5 18.79 11.42 -58.15
N MET A 6 19.63 12.45 -58.15
CA MET A 6 20.38 12.88 -56.96
C MET A 6 19.46 13.46 -55.88
N THR A 7 18.41 14.18 -56.24
CA THR A 7 17.46 14.77 -55.28
C THR A 7 16.60 13.69 -54.61
N ALA A 8 16.19 12.66 -55.35
CA ALA A 8 15.42 11.54 -54.81
C ALA A 8 16.24 10.73 -53.79
N GLY A 9 17.51 10.39 -54.10
CA GLY A 9 18.39 9.68 -53.16
C GLY A 9 18.66 10.46 -51.87
N ARG A 10 18.82 11.78 -51.96
CA ARG A 10 19.07 12.63 -50.78
C ARG A 10 17.84 12.77 -49.88
N ARG A 11 16.64 12.77 -50.45
CA ARG A 11 15.38 12.75 -49.68
C ARG A 11 15.19 11.42 -48.95
N ILE A 12 15.47 10.30 -49.62
CA ILE A 12 15.40 8.95 -49.02
C ILE A 12 16.37 8.83 -47.84
N ALA A 13 17.62 9.25 -48.03
CA ALA A 13 18.62 9.24 -46.95
C ALA A 13 18.22 10.13 -45.76
N ALA A 14 17.66 11.31 -46.01
CA ALA A 14 17.17 12.19 -44.96
C ALA A 14 15.99 11.58 -44.18
N SER A 15 15.03 10.95 -44.85
CA SER A 15 13.92 10.26 -44.19
C SER A 15 14.39 9.07 -43.34
N LEU A 16 15.37 8.29 -43.81
CA LEU A 16 15.94 7.18 -43.05
C LEU A 16 16.68 7.68 -41.80
N ALA A 17 17.41 8.79 -41.91
CA ALA A 17 18.07 9.40 -40.76
C ALA A 17 17.08 9.89 -39.71
N VAL A 18 15.99 10.54 -40.12
CA VAL A 18 14.92 10.98 -39.20
C VAL A 18 14.23 9.80 -38.52
N ALA A 19 13.94 8.72 -39.27
CA ALA A 19 13.38 7.50 -38.70
C ALA A 19 14.33 6.86 -37.68
N ALA A 20 15.61 6.73 -38.00
CA ALA A 20 16.62 6.19 -37.08
C ALA A 20 16.77 7.02 -35.80
N LEU A 21 16.71 8.35 -35.91
CA LEU A 21 16.72 9.25 -34.75
C LEU A 21 15.45 9.10 -33.90
N ALA A 22 14.27 9.03 -34.52
CA ALA A 22 13.01 8.83 -33.81
C ALA A 22 13.02 7.52 -33.01
N PHE A 23 13.38 6.39 -33.66
CA PHE A 23 13.48 5.10 -32.99
C PHE A 23 14.58 5.03 -31.93
N GLY A 24 15.73 5.67 -32.19
CA GLY A 24 16.85 5.74 -31.25
C GLY A 24 16.50 6.48 -29.97
N VAL A 25 15.78 7.61 -30.06
CA VAL A 25 15.37 8.40 -28.88
C VAL A 25 14.26 7.70 -28.08
N THR A 26 13.32 7.00 -28.72
CA THR A 26 12.29 6.21 -28.02
C THR A 26 12.81 4.90 -27.43
N SER A 27 14.02 4.44 -27.80
CA SER A 27 14.56 3.16 -27.35
C SER A 27 14.79 3.10 -25.84
N CYS A 28 15.17 4.21 -25.20
CA CYS A 28 15.38 4.25 -23.75
C CYS A 28 14.10 3.95 -22.96
N GLY A 29 12.93 4.34 -23.47
CA GLY A 29 11.64 4.05 -22.83
C GLY A 29 11.18 2.59 -22.98
N ALA A 30 11.76 1.83 -23.92
CA ALA A 30 11.48 0.41 -24.13
C ALA A 30 12.36 -0.50 -23.26
N ILE A 31 13.50 0.00 -22.76
CA ILE A 31 14.43 -0.77 -21.92
C ILE A 31 14.45 -0.32 -20.46
N ASN A 32 13.90 0.86 -20.14
CA ASN A 32 13.74 1.30 -18.77
C ASN A 32 12.35 0.94 -18.25
N GLU A 33 12.32 0.35 -17.06
CA GLU A 33 11.10 0.21 -16.28
C GLU A 33 10.49 1.60 -16.01
N GLN A 34 9.20 1.77 -16.30
CA GLN A 34 8.49 3.00 -15.96
C GLN A 34 8.29 3.03 -14.45
N SER A 35 8.92 3.97 -13.75
CA SER A 35 8.82 4.07 -12.28
C SER A 35 7.37 4.23 -11.77
N THR A 36 6.43 4.65 -12.61
CA THR A 36 5.00 4.76 -12.28
C THR A 36 4.26 3.42 -12.25
N ASN A 37 4.85 2.35 -12.80
CA ASN A 37 4.29 0.99 -12.78
C ASN A 37 4.84 0.15 -11.63
N THR A 38 5.70 0.73 -10.77
CA THR A 38 6.20 0.03 -9.59
C THR A 38 5.12 0.04 -8.52
N ASP A 39 4.50 -1.12 -8.30
CA ASP A 39 3.51 -1.30 -7.25
C ASP A 39 4.19 -1.22 -5.88
N TYR A 40 3.73 -0.27 -5.06
CA TYR A 40 4.13 -0.15 -3.66
C TYR A 40 2.92 0.30 -2.83
N ALA A 41 2.97 0.06 -1.52
CA ALA A 41 1.98 0.60 -0.62
C ALA A 41 2.25 2.10 -0.39
N ALA A 42 1.47 2.97 -1.03
CA ALA A 42 1.60 4.42 -0.96
C ALA A 42 1.07 5.06 0.33
N SER A 43 0.80 4.23 1.34
CA SER A 43 0.16 4.59 2.60
C SER A 43 0.89 3.87 3.75
N ASP A 44 0.48 4.14 4.98
CA ASP A 44 1.15 3.60 6.18
C ASP A 44 0.97 2.07 6.33
N GLY A 45 -0.03 1.48 5.66
CA GLY A 45 -0.27 0.04 5.66
C GLY A 45 0.39 -0.68 4.49
N VAL A 46 0.18 -2.00 4.42
CA VAL A 46 0.76 -2.88 3.40
C VAL A 46 -0.27 -3.38 2.39
N HIS A 47 0.21 -3.80 1.22
CA HIS A 47 -0.59 -4.50 0.20
C HIS A 47 -0.18 -5.97 0.18
N VAL A 48 -1.16 -6.87 0.23
CA VAL A 48 -0.93 -8.33 0.19
C VAL A 48 -1.98 -8.96 -0.71
N ASP A 49 -1.55 -9.76 -1.66
CA ASP A 49 -2.44 -10.58 -2.49
C ASP A 49 -2.26 -12.06 -2.09
N VAL A 50 -3.38 -12.75 -1.82
CA VAL A 50 -3.39 -14.19 -1.52
C VAL A 50 -4.60 -14.83 -2.18
N ALA A 51 -4.39 -15.81 -3.08
CA ALA A 51 -5.41 -16.29 -3.99
C ALA A 51 -6.15 -15.10 -4.65
N ASP A 52 -7.49 -15.06 -4.56
CA ASP A 52 -8.32 -13.97 -5.10
C ASP A 52 -8.52 -12.80 -4.11
N ALA A 53 -7.96 -12.87 -2.90
CA ALA A 53 -8.11 -11.83 -1.89
C ALA A 53 -7.01 -10.77 -2.03
N GLN A 54 -7.44 -9.55 -2.37
CA GLN A 54 -6.58 -8.38 -2.48
C GLN A 54 -6.69 -7.52 -1.22
N VAL A 55 -5.66 -7.54 -0.38
CA VAL A 55 -5.59 -6.75 0.87
C VAL A 55 -4.87 -5.44 0.59
N ARG A 56 -5.50 -4.32 0.93
CA ARG A 56 -5.02 -2.95 0.64
C ARG A 56 -4.95 -2.12 1.92
N ASN A 57 -3.87 -1.35 2.05
CA ASN A 57 -3.56 -0.49 3.19
C ASN A 57 -3.78 -1.15 4.57
N LEU A 58 -3.30 -2.39 4.75
CA LEU A 58 -3.50 -3.10 6.01
C LEU A 58 -2.46 -2.69 7.05
N MET A 59 -2.91 -2.40 8.26
CA MET A 59 -2.05 -2.21 9.44
C MET A 59 -2.78 -2.56 10.73
N PHE A 60 -2.03 -2.64 11.83
CA PHE A 60 -2.55 -2.81 13.18
C PHE A 60 -2.54 -1.49 13.94
N VAL A 61 -3.68 -1.08 14.49
CA VAL A 61 -3.76 0.06 15.43
C VAL A 61 -3.81 -0.50 16.86
N THR A 62 -2.74 -0.32 17.61
CA THR A 62 -2.56 -0.87 18.96
C THR A 62 -2.90 0.13 20.06
N ASN A 63 -3.26 -0.37 21.24
CA ASN A 63 -3.41 0.44 22.44
C ASN A 63 -2.06 0.67 23.15
N SER A 64 -2.01 1.60 24.11
CA SER A 64 -0.75 2.04 24.75
C SER A 64 0.09 0.92 25.38
N ASP A 65 -0.54 -0.18 25.82
CA ASP A 65 0.14 -1.33 26.42
C ASP A 65 0.45 -2.47 25.43
N GLY A 66 0.08 -2.32 24.16
CA GLY A 66 0.31 -3.33 23.11
C GLY A 66 -0.56 -4.59 23.22
N SER A 67 -1.45 -4.68 24.21
CA SER A 67 -2.19 -5.91 24.50
C SER A 67 -3.32 -6.17 23.50
N LYS A 68 -3.83 -5.13 22.81
CA LYS A 68 -4.89 -5.25 21.81
C LYS A 68 -4.56 -4.41 20.60
N ALA A 69 -4.86 -4.95 19.42
CA ALA A 69 -4.75 -4.21 18.17
C ALA A 69 -5.96 -4.41 17.28
N ARG A 70 -6.48 -3.32 16.71
CA ARG A 70 -7.51 -3.36 15.66
C ARG A 70 -6.83 -3.47 14.30
N LEU A 71 -7.35 -4.33 13.41
CA LEU A 71 -6.97 -4.31 12.01
C LEU A 71 -7.74 -3.19 11.31
N ILE A 72 -7.04 -2.39 10.52
CA ILE A 72 -7.63 -1.46 9.55
C ILE A 72 -7.07 -1.74 8.16
N GLY A 73 -7.76 -1.27 7.11
CA GLY A 73 -7.49 -1.61 5.73
C GLY A 73 -8.71 -2.17 5.02
N THR A 74 -8.57 -2.47 3.73
CA THR A 74 -9.65 -2.98 2.88
C THR A 74 -9.27 -4.34 2.29
N VAL A 75 -10.22 -5.28 2.27
CA VAL A 75 -10.07 -6.54 1.55
C VAL A 75 -11.02 -6.51 0.34
N VAL A 76 -10.47 -6.68 -0.86
CA VAL A 76 -11.20 -6.67 -2.13
C VAL A 76 -11.26 -8.09 -2.69
N ASN A 77 -12.41 -8.46 -3.22
CA ASN A 77 -12.64 -9.72 -3.91
C ASN A 77 -13.28 -9.45 -5.28
N ASP A 78 -12.45 -9.43 -6.31
CA ASP A 78 -12.90 -9.23 -7.70
C ASP A 78 -13.37 -10.55 -8.36
N SER A 79 -13.41 -11.66 -7.61
CA SER A 79 -13.89 -12.95 -8.13
C SER A 79 -15.41 -13.04 -8.14
N ASP A 80 -15.92 -14.04 -8.86
CA ASP A 80 -17.34 -14.34 -9.00
C ASP A 80 -17.92 -15.16 -7.84
N SER A 81 -17.13 -15.44 -6.80
CA SER A 81 -17.53 -16.23 -5.64
C SER A 81 -17.10 -15.56 -4.33
N SER A 82 -17.85 -15.79 -3.24
CA SER A 82 -17.47 -15.26 -1.94
C SER A 82 -16.20 -15.95 -1.42
N LEU A 83 -15.26 -15.19 -0.87
CA LEU A 83 -14.06 -15.73 -0.23
C LEU A 83 -14.01 -15.43 1.26
N THR A 84 -13.16 -16.18 1.98
CA THR A 84 -12.84 -15.92 3.38
C THR A 84 -11.34 -15.79 3.53
N LEU A 85 -10.91 -14.63 4.00
CA LEU A 85 -9.53 -14.35 4.38
C LEU A 85 -9.35 -14.64 5.86
N THR A 86 -8.34 -15.42 6.20
CA THR A 86 -7.88 -15.63 7.58
C THR A 86 -6.58 -14.88 7.79
N VAL A 87 -6.50 -14.07 8.84
CA VAL A 87 -5.31 -13.29 9.21
C VAL A 87 -4.84 -13.75 10.58
N LYS A 88 -3.57 -14.18 10.68
CA LYS A 88 -2.96 -14.61 11.94
C LYS A 88 -1.66 -13.84 12.18
N ALA A 89 -1.67 -12.95 13.16
CA ALA A 89 -0.50 -12.19 13.56
C ALA A 89 0.27 -12.92 14.68
N ALA A 90 1.57 -13.11 14.51
CA ALA A 90 2.45 -13.75 15.48
C ALA A 90 1.84 -15.03 16.09
N SER A 91 1.82 -15.13 17.42
CA SER A 91 1.25 -16.26 18.17
C SER A 91 -0.20 -16.04 18.60
N THR A 92 -0.90 -15.07 17.99
CA THR A 92 -2.28 -14.73 18.36
C THR A 92 -3.30 -15.68 17.73
N GLN A 93 -4.55 -15.58 18.20
CA GLN A 93 -5.67 -16.26 17.57
C GLN A 93 -5.98 -15.63 16.21
N PRO A 94 -6.24 -16.45 15.17
CA PRO A 94 -6.57 -15.93 13.85
C PRO A 94 -7.93 -15.20 13.85
N VAL A 95 -8.04 -14.18 13.00
CA VAL A 95 -9.31 -13.50 12.70
C VAL A 95 -9.74 -13.84 11.27
N THR A 96 -11.05 -13.94 11.07
CA THR A 96 -11.64 -14.24 9.74
C THR A 96 -12.42 -13.05 9.20
N ILE A 97 -12.29 -12.82 7.91
CA ILE A 97 -12.95 -11.75 7.15
C ILE A 97 -13.63 -12.43 5.96
N SER A 98 -14.96 -12.37 5.91
CA SER A 98 -15.74 -12.88 4.78
C SER A 98 -16.01 -11.73 3.82
N VAL A 99 -15.68 -11.94 2.54
CA VAL A 99 -15.83 -10.93 1.48
C VAL A 99 -16.74 -11.53 0.40
N PRO A 100 -17.91 -10.93 0.12
CA PRO A 100 -18.78 -11.38 -0.97
C PRO A 100 -18.09 -11.29 -2.34
N ALA A 101 -18.68 -11.94 -3.35
CA ALA A 101 -18.22 -11.85 -4.73
C ALA A 101 -18.37 -10.41 -5.26
N ASP A 102 -17.40 -9.95 -6.05
CA ASP A 102 -17.40 -8.60 -6.67
C ASP A 102 -17.61 -7.45 -5.65
N GLU A 103 -17.09 -7.63 -4.42
CA GLU A 103 -17.27 -6.69 -3.32
C GLU A 103 -15.96 -6.42 -2.56
N SER A 104 -16.01 -5.40 -1.71
CA SER A 104 -14.91 -5.06 -0.79
C SER A 104 -15.43 -4.85 0.63
N VAL A 105 -14.60 -5.23 1.61
CA VAL A 105 -14.87 -5.07 3.04
C VAL A 105 -13.83 -4.12 3.62
N LYS A 106 -14.30 -2.99 4.15
CA LYS A 106 -13.50 -2.00 4.89
C LYS A 106 -13.49 -2.33 6.37
N LEU A 107 -12.32 -2.48 6.96
CA LEU A 107 -12.15 -2.88 8.37
C LEU A 107 -12.24 -1.69 9.34
N GLU A 108 -12.20 -0.47 8.81
CA GLU A 108 -12.47 0.79 9.49
C GLU A 108 -13.95 0.90 9.90
N ASP A 109 -14.86 0.29 9.13
CA ASP A 109 -16.29 0.31 9.44
C ASP A 109 -16.57 -0.51 10.71
N ASP A 110 -17.37 0.03 11.64
CA ASP A 110 -17.70 -0.63 12.91
C ASP A 110 -18.33 -2.02 12.73
N ALA A 111 -19.11 -2.21 11.65
CA ALA A 111 -19.73 -3.50 11.34
C ALA A 111 -18.72 -4.60 10.98
N ASN A 112 -17.52 -4.22 10.54
CA ASN A 112 -16.48 -5.13 10.05
C ASN A 112 -15.26 -5.19 10.98
N GLN A 113 -15.34 -4.53 12.14
CA GLN A 113 -14.24 -4.41 13.08
C GLN A 113 -13.62 -5.77 13.44
N LYS A 114 -12.30 -5.87 13.32
CA LYS A 114 -11.50 -7.01 13.78
C LYS A 114 -10.48 -6.53 14.80
N VAL A 115 -10.52 -7.09 16.00
CA VAL A 115 -9.56 -6.80 17.08
C VAL A 115 -8.89 -8.09 17.50
N ILE A 116 -7.57 -8.08 17.52
CA ILE A 116 -6.73 -9.15 18.04
C ILE A 116 -6.34 -8.80 19.48
N SER A 117 -6.43 -9.79 20.36
CA SER A 117 -5.92 -9.71 21.72
C SER A 117 -4.61 -10.49 21.85
N GLY A 118 -3.70 -9.98 22.67
CA GLY A 118 -2.39 -10.60 22.94
C GLY A 118 -1.37 -10.40 21.81
N LEU A 119 -1.49 -9.33 21.00
CA LEU A 119 -0.48 -9.02 19.99
C LEU A 119 0.88 -8.79 20.65
N ASN A 120 0.92 -7.96 21.70
CA ASN A 120 2.11 -7.63 22.50
C ASN A 120 3.28 -7.12 21.64
N ILE A 121 2.97 -6.35 20.59
CA ILE A 121 3.92 -5.67 19.70
C ILE A 121 3.69 -4.17 19.85
N ALA A 122 4.77 -3.41 20.02
CA ALA A 122 4.70 -1.98 20.24
C ALA A 122 4.44 -1.22 18.94
N ALA A 123 3.88 -0.02 19.04
CA ALA A 123 3.78 0.88 17.89
C ALA A 123 5.17 1.27 17.36
N GLY A 124 5.30 1.35 16.03
CA GLY A 124 6.57 1.55 15.33
C GLY A 124 7.30 0.24 14.98
N GLU A 125 6.82 -0.90 15.48
CA GLU A 125 7.30 -2.23 15.08
C GLU A 125 6.40 -2.86 14.00
N HIS A 126 6.81 -4.03 13.51
CA HIS A 126 6.04 -4.81 12.54
C HIS A 126 5.66 -6.17 13.14
N ALA A 127 4.45 -6.63 12.83
CA ALA A 127 3.93 -7.93 13.19
C ALA A 127 4.03 -8.89 12.00
N GLU A 128 4.78 -9.97 12.18
CA GLU A 128 4.79 -11.09 11.24
C GLU A 128 3.39 -11.71 11.17
N THR A 129 2.79 -11.69 9.99
CA THR A 129 1.37 -11.99 9.79
C THR A 129 1.18 -12.95 8.63
N ALA A 130 0.50 -14.07 8.89
CA ALA A 130 0.09 -15.02 7.88
C ALA A 130 -1.31 -14.69 7.36
N PHE A 131 -1.44 -14.62 6.03
CA PHE A 131 -2.69 -14.42 5.30
C PHE A 131 -3.05 -15.72 4.58
N THR A 132 -4.21 -16.29 4.89
CA THR A 132 -4.66 -17.53 4.28
C THR A 132 -6.01 -17.35 3.59
N ALA A 133 -6.09 -17.66 2.30
CA ALA A 133 -7.31 -17.69 1.52
C ALA A 133 -7.29 -18.89 0.56
N SER A 134 -8.41 -19.58 0.40
CA SER A 134 -8.54 -20.73 -0.53
C SER A 134 -7.45 -21.82 -0.39
N GLY A 135 -6.87 -21.96 0.80
CA GLY A 135 -5.79 -22.92 1.09
C GLY A 135 -4.37 -22.43 0.76
N GLU A 136 -4.23 -21.28 0.12
CA GLU A 136 -2.95 -20.59 -0.08
C GLU A 136 -2.60 -19.75 1.15
N THR A 137 -1.32 -19.65 1.47
CA THR A 137 -0.83 -18.82 2.59
C THR A 137 0.35 -17.97 2.16
N VAL A 138 0.30 -16.68 2.49
CA VAL A 138 1.35 -15.70 2.29
C VAL A 138 1.70 -15.07 3.64
N ASP A 139 2.99 -15.04 3.97
CA ASP A 139 3.49 -14.33 5.16
C ASP A 139 3.94 -12.92 4.77
N PHE A 140 3.59 -11.94 5.60
CA PHE A 140 3.98 -10.54 5.39
C PHE A 140 4.23 -9.82 6.73
N SER A 141 5.14 -8.84 6.70
CA SER A 141 5.45 -8.02 7.86
C SER A 141 4.56 -6.77 7.88
N VAL A 142 3.61 -6.70 8.81
CA VAL A 142 2.55 -5.69 8.84
C VAL A 142 2.86 -4.63 9.91
N PRO A 143 2.83 -3.33 9.59
CA PRO A 143 3.16 -2.29 10.55
C PRO A 143 2.13 -2.20 11.69
N VAL A 144 2.63 -1.84 12.87
CA VAL A 144 1.84 -1.55 14.07
C VAL A 144 1.97 -0.07 14.39
N VAL A 145 0.84 0.63 14.46
CA VAL A 145 0.73 2.06 14.76
C VAL A 145 -0.15 2.28 16.00
N ASP A 146 -0.15 3.50 16.54
CA ASP A 146 -0.99 3.91 17.65
C ASP A 146 -1.80 5.19 17.34
N GLY A 147 -2.48 5.73 18.35
CA GLY A 147 -3.24 6.98 18.26
C GLY A 147 -2.42 8.26 18.31
N THR A 148 -1.09 8.22 18.13
CA THR A 148 -0.26 9.42 18.07
C THR A 148 -0.75 10.38 16.98
N LEU A 149 -1.05 9.82 15.80
CA LEU A 149 -1.71 10.52 14.71
C LEU A 149 -3.23 10.56 14.94
N ALA A 150 -3.83 11.73 14.68
CA ALA A 150 -5.23 11.99 15.04
C ALA A 150 -6.21 11.08 14.28
N GLU A 151 -5.88 10.77 13.03
CA GLU A 151 -6.62 9.87 12.14
C GLU A 151 -6.71 8.42 12.65
N TYR A 152 -5.82 7.99 13.56
CA TYR A 152 -5.82 6.62 14.09
C TYR A 152 -6.51 6.47 15.44
N ARG A 153 -6.85 7.57 16.11
CA ARG A 153 -7.37 7.56 17.49
C ARG A 153 -8.68 6.80 17.66
N ASP A 154 -9.58 6.93 16.69
CA ASP A 154 -10.87 6.25 16.69
C ASP A 154 -10.73 4.72 16.49
N PHE A 155 -9.58 4.26 16.02
CA PHE A 155 -9.29 2.85 15.80
C PHE A 155 -8.54 2.19 16.95
N VAL A 156 -8.09 2.95 17.96
CA VAL A 156 -7.37 2.42 19.13
C VAL A 156 -8.34 1.61 20.02
N PRO A 157 -8.07 0.32 20.26
CA PRO A 157 -8.90 -0.50 21.13
C PRO A 157 -8.96 0.05 22.57
N GLY A 158 -10.15 0.48 23.00
CA GLY A 158 -10.34 1.07 24.34
C GLY A 158 -10.13 2.59 24.41
N GLY A 159 -9.86 3.25 23.26
CA GLY A 159 -9.67 4.69 23.15
C GLY A 159 -8.20 5.11 23.12
N SER A 160 -7.92 6.24 22.48
CA SER A 160 -6.58 6.82 22.42
C SER A 160 -6.17 7.43 23.76
N ASP A 161 -4.90 7.27 24.11
CA ASP A 161 -4.27 7.92 25.26
C ASP A 161 -3.73 9.29 24.83
N ASP A 162 -4.14 10.38 25.47
CA ASP A 162 -3.66 11.71 25.08
C ASP A 162 -2.18 11.92 25.42
N SER A 163 -1.63 11.15 26.37
CA SER A 163 -0.25 11.31 26.85
C SER A 163 0.80 10.99 25.79
N VAL A 164 0.48 10.17 24.77
CA VAL A 164 1.39 9.93 23.64
C VAL A 164 1.66 11.20 22.83
N THR A 165 0.85 12.24 22.96
CA THR A 165 1.08 13.51 22.25
C THR A 165 1.64 14.65 23.11
N ASP A 166 1.85 14.44 24.42
CA ASP A 166 2.34 15.48 25.33
C ASP A 166 3.71 16.06 24.95
N HIS A 167 4.53 15.24 24.29
CA HIS A 167 5.85 15.62 23.82
C HIS A 167 5.82 16.35 22.45
N LEU A 168 4.69 16.30 21.74
CA LEU A 168 4.51 16.94 20.43
C LEU A 168 4.08 18.40 20.63
N LYS A 169 5.05 19.27 20.94
CA LYS A 169 4.81 20.72 20.96
C LYS A 169 5.08 21.32 19.60
N LYS A 170 4.08 22.02 19.04
CA LYS A 170 4.26 22.84 17.84
C LYS A 170 5.30 23.93 18.13
N THR A 171 6.52 23.78 17.62
CA THR A 171 7.51 24.85 17.62
C THR A 171 7.14 25.84 16.53
N GLU A 172 6.60 27.00 16.90
CA GLU A 172 6.38 28.08 15.94
C GLU A 172 7.73 28.73 15.59
N SER A 173 8.33 28.32 14.47
CA SER A 173 9.49 29.02 13.93
C SER A 173 9.01 30.29 13.22
N HIS A 174 9.07 31.43 13.93
CA HIS A 174 8.77 32.73 13.34
C HIS A 174 9.93 33.11 12.41
N SER A 175 9.74 32.89 11.10
CA SER A 175 10.67 33.35 10.07
C SER A 175 10.57 34.88 9.95
N THR A 176 11.33 35.61 10.75
CA THR A 176 11.65 37.01 10.43
C THR A 176 12.60 37.01 9.23
N SER A 177 12.02 36.95 8.03
CA SER A 177 12.69 37.41 6.82
C SER A 177 12.84 38.92 6.93
N GLY A 178 13.98 39.36 7.48
CA GLY A 178 14.46 40.72 7.34
C GLY A 178 15.06 40.88 5.96
N HIS A 179 14.35 41.59 5.09
CA HIS A 179 14.93 42.25 3.91
C HIS A 179 15.49 43.61 4.29
#